data_AF-A0AAD6IAT7-F1
#
_entry.id   AF-A0AAD6IAT7-F1
#
_cell.length_a   1.000
_cell.length_b   1.000
_cell.length_c   1.000
_cell.angle_alpha   90.00
_cell.angle_beta   90.00
_cell.angle_gamma   90.00
#
_symmetry.space_group_name_H-M   'P 1'
#
loop_
_entity.id
_entity.type
_entity.pdbx_description
1 polymer ?
#
loop_
_entity_poly.entity_id
_entity_poly.type
_entity_poly.pdbx_seq_one_letter_code
_entity_poly.pdbx_strand_id
1 'polypeptide(L)'
;MELFMRPIADPQSREPDGSFPLDGKDLNSVTDEALVIFLTTASILHQLGGTTVVRLSETLIMKGGGSVMASEAQMLRLIASRTIIRAPRVYRSFQVKDDTHTQYFGTSGYIVMDFIPGQPLDECWNTLSRDTQRKIAAQVAEMIQEMQPIELLKPGPIRGGPYPK
;
A
#
# COMPACT_ATOMS: atom_id res chain seq x y z
N MET A 1 -19.72 3.47 -18.90
CA MET A 1 -19.24 3.96 -17.59
C MET A 1 -19.17 2.87 -16.50
N GLU A 2 -19.26 1.57 -16.83
CA GLU A 2 -19.29 0.49 -15.81
C GLU A 2 -17.96 -0.27 -15.60
N LEU A 3 -16.91 0.05 -16.39
CA LEU A 3 -15.62 -0.66 -16.35
C LEU A 3 -14.63 -0.14 -15.30
N PHE A 4 -14.89 0.99 -14.64
CA PHE A 4 -13.92 1.65 -13.75
C PHE A 4 -13.87 1.11 -12.31
N MET A 5 -14.75 0.17 -11.93
CA MET A 5 -14.94 -0.23 -10.53
C MET A 5 -14.62 -1.70 -10.24
N ARG A 6 -14.15 -2.46 -11.24
CA ARG A 6 -13.70 -3.84 -11.00
C ARG A 6 -12.21 -3.85 -10.69
N PRO A 7 -11.79 -4.44 -9.56
CA PRO A 7 -10.38 -4.65 -9.28
C PRO A 7 -9.71 -5.46 -10.39
N ILE A 8 -8.54 -5.02 -10.82
CA ILE A 8 -7.66 -5.79 -11.71
C ILE A 8 -6.51 -6.34 -10.87
N ALA A 9 -6.20 -7.62 -11.04
CA ALA A 9 -5.06 -8.28 -10.42
C ALA A 9 -4.50 -9.35 -11.37
N ASP A 10 -3.19 -9.43 -11.46
CA ASP A 10 -2.46 -10.52 -12.11
C ASP A 10 -2.37 -11.70 -11.12
N PRO A 11 -2.88 -12.90 -11.46
CA PRO A 11 -2.77 -14.07 -10.59
C PRO A 11 -1.33 -14.36 -10.14
N GLN A 12 -0.34 -14.14 -11.02
CA GLN A 12 1.07 -14.43 -10.73
C GLN A 12 1.69 -13.46 -9.71
N SER A 13 1.07 -12.30 -9.48
CA SER A 13 1.54 -11.32 -8.50
C SER A 13 1.51 -11.84 -7.05
N ARG A 14 0.69 -12.85 -6.76
CA ARG A 14 0.56 -13.44 -5.42
C ARG A 14 1.46 -14.67 -5.22
N GLU A 15 2.07 -15.17 -6.29
CA GLU A 15 2.98 -16.31 -6.21
C GLU A 15 4.29 -15.90 -5.52
N PRO A 16 4.84 -16.76 -4.64
CA PRO A 16 6.10 -16.47 -3.96
C PRO A 16 7.29 -16.43 -4.91
N ASP A 17 7.29 -17.28 -5.96
CA ASP A 17 8.44 -17.47 -6.87
C ASP A 17 8.27 -16.71 -8.20
N GLY A 18 7.55 -15.59 -8.19
CA GLY A 18 7.37 -14.76 -9.38
C GLY A 18 8.68 -14.09 -9.82
N SER A 19 8.81 -13.83 -11.13
CA SER A 19 9.94 -13.04 -11.65
C SER A 19 9.62 -11.55 -11.50
N PHE A 20 10.22 -10.88 -10.51
CA PHE A 20 9.93 -9.47 -10.22
C PHE A 20 11.10 -8.54 -10.59
N PRO A 21 10.83 -7.25 -10.90
CA PRO A 21 11.84 -6.36 -11.47
C PRO A 21 13.02 -6.03 -10.54
N LEU A 22 12.85 -6.15 -9.22
CA LEU A 22 13.87 -5.85 -8.21
C LEU A 22 14.44 -7.08 -7.49
N ASP A 23 14.17 -8.30 -7.96
CA ASP A 23 14.79 -9.48 -7.36
C ASP A 23 16.33 -9.41 -7.51
N GLY A 24 17.03 -9.56 -6.39
CA GLY A 24 18.49 -9.44 -6.30
C GLY A 24 19.05 -8.01 -6.49
N LYS A 25 18.20 -6.98 -6.56
CA LYS A 25 18.63 -5.58 -6.70
C LYS A 25 18.39 -4.79 -5.42
N ASP A 26 19.35 -3.94 -5.05
CA ASP A 26 19.17 -2.99 -3.95
C ASP A 26 18.21 -1.87 -4.39
N LEU A 27 17.15 -1.65 -3.61
CA LEU A 27 16.21 -0.54 -3.81
C LEU A 27 16.93 0.82 -3.89
N ASN A 28 18.02 1.01 -3.14
CA ASN A 28 18.77 2.27 -3.16
C ASN A 28 19.49 2.55 -4.49
N SER A 29 19.72 1.51 -5.30
CA SER A 29 20.29 1.65 -6.64
C SER A 29 19.29 2.06 -7.71
N VAL A 30 17.98 2.04 -7.39
CA VAL A 30 16.89 2.30 -8.34
C VAL A 30 16.43 3.75 -8.20
N THR A 31 16.28 4.46 -9.32
CA THR A 31 15.80 5.84 -9.32
C THR A 31 14.28 5.92 -9.22
N ASP A 32 13.75 7.08 -8.83
CA ASP A 32 12.31 7.27 -8.70
C ASP A 32 11.61 7.19 -10.06
N GLU A 33 12.25 7.60 -11.16
CA GLU A 33 11.73 7.46 -12.53
C GLU A 33 11.58 5.99 -12.92
N ALA A 34 12.55 5.15 -12.56
CA ALA A 34 12.46 3.72 -12.80
C ALA A 34 11.32 3.08 -12.00
N LEU A 35 11.14 3.50 -10.74
CA LEU A 35 10.00 3.06 -9.92
C LEU A 35 8.66 3.47 -10.56
N VAL A 36 8.55 4.69 -11.09
CA VAL A 36 7.34 5.13 -11.82
C VAL A 36 7.04 4.20 -13.02
N ILE A 37 8.07 3.81 -13.78
CA ILE A 37 7.92 2.86 -14.89
C ILE A 37 7.49 1.48 -14.40
N PHE A 38 7.97 1.01 -13.25
CA PHE A 38 7.52 -0.26 -12.68
C PHE A 38 6.04 -0.27 -12.30
N LEU A 39 5.42 0.88 -12.02
CA LEU A 39 3.99 0.93 -11.72
C LEU A 39 3.13 0.43 -12.89
N THR A 40 3.61 0.58 -14.13
CA THR A 40 2.87 0.18 -15.34
C THR A 40 3.39 -1.10 -15.98
N THR A 41 4.58 -1.56 -15.61
CA THR A 41 5.25 -2.71 -16.26
C THR A 41 5.37 -3.94 -15.36
N ALA A 42 5.34 -3.78 -14.04
CA ALA A 42 5.43 -4.89 -13.11
C ALA A 42 4.07 -5.57 -12.88
N SER A 43 4.10 -6.79 -12.32
CA SER A 43 2.90 -7.56 -12.02
C SER A 43 1.96 -6.81 -11.07
N ILE A 44 0.75 -6.54 -11.55
CA ILE A 44 -0.28 -5.80 -10.82
C ILE A 44 -0.84 -6.70 -9.73
N LEU A 45 -0.60 -6.34 -8.47
CA LEU A 45 -1.20 -7.01 -7.32
C LEU A 45 -2.66 -6.60 -7.15
N HIS A 46 -2.93 -5.31 -7.36
CA HIS A 46 -4.27 -4.75 -7.27
C HIS A 46 -4.33 -3.39 -7.96
N GLN A 47 -5.38 -3.15 -8.73
CA GLN A 47 -5.67 -1.84 -9.31
C GLN A 47 -7.15 -1.51 -9.15
N LEU A 48 -7.43 -0.33 -8.61
CA LEU A 48 -8.78 0.19 -8.43
C LEU A 48 -8.77 1.71 -8.54
N GLY A 49 -9.59 2.24 -9.46
CA GLY A 49 -9.61 3.67 -9.76
C GLY A 49 -8.23 4.20 -10.14
N GLY A 50 -7.83 5.33 -9.54
CA GLY A 50 -6.53 5.96 -9.77
C GLY A 50 -5.36 5.38 -8.95
N THR A 51 -5.53 4.24 -8.28
CA THR A 51 -4.47 3.59 -7.47
C THR A 51 -4.09 2.24 -8.07
N THR A 52 -2.79 2.01 -8.20
CA THR A 52 -2.22 0.73 -8.61
C THR A 52 -1.23 0.25 -7.55
N VAL A 53 -1.23 -1.04 -7.28
CA VAL A 53 -0.28 -1.75 -6.43
C VAL A 53 0.39 -2.81 -7.29
N VAL A 54 1.71 -2.79 -7.34
CA VAL A 54 2.53 -3.74 -8.10
C VAL A 54 3.52 -4.47 -7.20
N ARG A 55 3.91 -5.67 -7.60
CA ARG A 55 5.00 -6.42 -6.97
C ARG A 55 6.33 -5.98 -7.54
N LEU A 56 7.28 -5.66 -6.65
CA LEU A 56 8.63 -5.24 -7.05
C LEU A 56 9.67 -6.34 -6.81
N SER A 57 9.52 -7.11 -5.74
CA SER A 57 10.33 -8.28 -5.42
C SER A 57 9.52 -9.27 -4.61
N GLU A 58 10.09 -10.42 -4.22
CA GLU A 58 9.48 -11.34 -3.26
C GLU A 58 8.96 -10.63 -2.00
N THR A 59 9.69 -9.63 -1.50
CA THR A 59 9.43 -8.96 -0.22
C THR A 59 8.91 -7.53 -0.36
N LEU A 60 8.84 -6.96 -1.57
CA LEU A 60 8.46 -5.57 -1.78
C LEU A 60 7.26 -5.41 -2.72
N ILE A 61 6.44 -4.42 -2.40
CA ILE A 61 5.45 -3.86 -3.30
C ILE A 61 5.67 -2.36 -3.47
N MET A 62 5.04 -1.82 -4.50
CA MET A 62 4.85 -0.39 -4.64
C MET A 62 3.38 -0.07 -4.86
N LYS A 63 2.88 0.88 -4.08
CA LYS A 63 1.60 1.54 -4.32
C LYS A 63 1.85 2.88 -4.98
N GLY A 64 1.13 3.18 -6.06
CA GLY A 64 1.25 4.45 -6.77
C GLY A 64 -0.05 4.93 -7.38
N GLY A 65 -0.18 6.25 -7.55
CA GLY A 65 -1.34 6.88 -8.17
C GLY A 65 -1.72 8.25 -7.58
N GLY A 66 -2.68 8.94 -8.19
CA GLY A 66 -3.05 10.31 -7.78
C GLY A 66 -3.83 10.43 -6.47
N SER A 67 -4.29 9.32 -5.91
CA SER A 67 -4.88 9.26 -4.56
C SER A 67 -3.91 8.80 -3.48
N VAL A 68 -2.66 8.48 -3.84
CA VAL A 68 -1.63 8.05 -2.88
C VAL A 68 -0.98 9.27 -2.24
N MET A 69 -1.02 9.33 -0.92
CA MET A 69 -0.63 10.52 -0.17
C MET A 69 0.60 10.30 0.70
N ALA A 70 1.39 11.36 0.92
CA ALA A 70 2.51 11.32 1.86
C ALA A 70 2.07 10.99 3.30
N SER A 71 0.84 11.34 3.67
CA SER A 71 0.24 11.02 4.97
C SER A 71 0.10 9.51 5.19
N GLU A 72 -0.15 8.73 4.14
CA GLU A 72 -0.24 7.26 4.23
C GLU A 72 1.11 6.66 4.66
N ALA A 73 2.20 7.08 4.00
CA ALA A 73 3.55 6.64 4.37
C ALA A 73 3.95 7.07 5.80
N GLN A 74 3.58 8.30 6.20
CA GLN A 74 3.84 8.79 7.56
C GLN A 74 3.06 7.99 8.61
N MET A 75 1.80 7.66 8.33
CA MET A 75 0.97 6.86 9.23
C MET A 75 1.54 5.44 9.39
N LEU A 76 1.94 4.79 8.31
CA LEU A 76 2.57 3.47 8.38
C LEU A 76 3.87 3.49 9.22
N ARG A 77 4.70 4.52 9.06
CA ARG A 77 5.90 4.70 9.91
C ARG A 77 5.53 4.93 11.38
N LEU A 78 4.48 5.71 11.65
CA LEU A 78 4.01 5.95 13.01
C LEU A 78 3.56 4.65 13.67
N ILE A 79 2.68 3.89 13.00
CA ILE A 79 2.18 2.59 13.49
C ILE A 79 3.34 1.64 13.76
N ALA A 80 4.28 1.49 12.82
CA ALA A 80 5.45 0.63 12.98
C ALA A 80 6.37 1.05 14.16
N SER A 81 6.35 2.33 14.57
CA SER A 81 7.16 2.83 15.69
C SER A 81 6.45 2.80 17.04
N ARG A 82 5.11 2.68 17.06
CA ARG A 82 4.28 2.82 18.26
C ARG A 82 3.54 1.55 18.65
N THR A 83 3.47 0.58 17.75
CA THR A 83 2.66 -0.63 17.91
C THR A 83 3.45 -1.87 17.49
N ILE A 84 2.99 -3.04 17.91
CA ILE A 84 3.44 -4.35 17.43
C ILE A 84 2.61 -4.86 16.25
N ILE A 85 1.66 -4.05 15.76
CA ILE A 85 0.83 -4.36 14.60
C ILE A 85 1.73 -4.59 13.39
N ARG A 86 1.53 -5.73 12.73
CA ARG A 86 2.20 -6.06 11.47
C ARG A 86 1.65 -5.21 10.31
N ALA A 87 2.09 -3.96 10.24
CA ALA A 87 1.86 -3.07 9.11
C ALA A 87 3.06 -3.10 8.12
N PRO A 88 2.86 -2.80 6.83
CA PRO A 88 3.97 -2.70 5.89
C PRO A 88 5.01 -1.66 6.30
N ARG A 89 6.28 -2.04 6.40
CA ARG A 89 7.36 -1.08 6.63
C ARG A 89 7.61 -0.28 5.35
N VAL A 90 7.60 1.04 5.46
CA VAL A 90 7.88 1.94 4.34
C VAL A 90 9.38 2.14 4.16
N TYR A 91 9.90 1.79 2.98
CA TYR A 91 11.31 2.01 2.62
C TYR A 91 11.52 3.31 1.86
N ARG A 92 10.60 3.65 0.95
CA ARG A 92 10.69 4.87 0.15
C ARG A 92 9.30 5.45 -0.11
N SER A 93 9.19 6.78 -0.10
CA SER A 93 7.95 7.48 -0.40
C SER A 93 8.26 8.80 -1.09
N PHE A 94 7.65 9.07 -2.25
CA PHE A 94 7.89 10.28 -3.03
C PHE A 94 6.64 10.70 -3.80
N GLN A 95 6.65 11.92 -4.34
CA GLN A 95 5.58 12.47 -5.17
C GLN A 95 6.16 13.02 -6.47
N VAL A 96 5.47 12.77 -7.56
CA VAL A 96 5.81 13.29 -8.89
C VAL A 96 4.69 14.25 -9.30
N LYS A 97 5.05 15.42 -9.82
CA LYS A 97 4.05 16.34 -10.38
C LYS A 97 3.46 15.74 -11.65
N ASP A 98 2.15 15.80 -11.74
CA ASP A 98 1.44 15.38 -12.93
C ASP A 98 0.93 16.61 -13.68
N ASP A 99 1.68 16.99 -14.72
CA ASP A 99 1.37 18.15 -15.55
C ASP A 99 0.19 17.90 -16.50
N THR A 100 -0.37 16.68 -16.54
CA THR A 100 -1.49 16.32 -17.43
C THR A 100 -2.85 16.78 -16.90
N HIS A 101 -2.91 17.36 -15.69
CA HIS A 101 -4.15 17.77 -14.99
C HIS A 101 -5.18 16.64 -14.78
N THR A 102 -4.79 15.38 -14.95
CA THR A 102 -5.70 14.24 -14.78
C THR A 102 -5.91 13.85 -13.32
N GLN A 103 -4.99 14.25 -12.43
CA GLN A 103 -5.04 13.91 -11.01
C GLN A 103 -5.63 15.03 -10.17
N TYR A 104 -6.49 14.66 -9.22
CA TYR A 104 -7.21 15.59 -8.35
C TYR A 104 -6.30 16.56 -7.58
N PHE A 105 -5.08 16.13 -7.24
CA PHE A 105 -4.10 16.91 -6.48
C PHE A 105 -2.91 17.40 -7.32
N GLY A 106 -2.96 17.25 -8.66
CA GLY A 106 -1.86 17.64 -9.58
C GLY A 106 -0.53 16.90 -9.33
N THR A 107 -0.56 15.84 -8.54
CA THR A 107 0.60 15.00 -8.19
C THR A 107 0.16 13.54 -8.09
N SER A 108 1.09 12.65 -8.40
CA SER A 108 0.97 11.21 -8.12
C SER A 108 1.92 10.85 -6.98
N GLY A 109 1.42 10.13 -5.98
CA GLY A 109 2.22 9.62 -4.89
C GLY A 109 2.68 8.19 -5.14
N TYR A 110 3.81 7.83 -4.53
CA TYR A 110 4.43 6.51 -4.64
C TYR A 110 4.95 6.09 -3.27
N ILE A 111 4.72 4.84 -2.90
CA ILE A 111 5.17 4.24 -1.64
C ILE A 111 5.71 2.85 -1.94
N VAL A 112 7.00 2.63 -1.67
CA VAL A 112 7.65 1.30 -1.67
C VAL A 112 7.69 0.79 -0.24
N MET A 113 7.10 -0.39 -0.02
CA MET A 113 6.91 -0.97 1.31
C MET A 113 6.93 -2.49 1.28
N ASP A 114 6.97 -3.11 2.46
CA ASP A 114 6.89 -4.57 2.58
C ASP A 114 5.67 -5.14 1.85
N PHE A 115 5.89 -6.26 1.18
CA PHE A 115 4.84 -7.21 0.87
C PHE A 115 4.58 -8.10 2.08
N ILE A 116 3.34 -8.16 2.53
CA ILE A 116 2.93 -9.10 3.57
C ILE A 116 2.18 -10.24 2.89
N PRO A 117 2.76 -11.46 2.84
CA PRO A 117 2.06 -12.60 2.27
C PRO A 117 0.86 -12.97 3.15
N GLY A 118 -0.26 -13.27 2.50
CA GLY A 118 -1.49 -13.66 3.16
C GLY A 118 -2.67 -13.71 2.19
N GLN A 119 -3.76 -14.31 2.64
CA GLN A 119 -5.02 -14.33 1.90
C GLN A 119 -5.97 -13.26 2.48
N PRO A 120 -6.60 -12.43 1.63
CA PRO A 120 -7.64 -11.50 2.07
C PRO A 120 -8.78 -12.22 2.79
N LEU A 121 -9.26 -11.64 3.90
CA LEU A 121 -10.29 -12.27 4.71
C LEU A 121 -11.63 -12.39 3.96
N ASP A 122 -11.97 -11.48 3.07
CA ASP A 122 -13.18 -11.57 2.25
C ASP A 122 -13.20 -12.80 1.33
N GLU A 123 -12.04 -13.28 0.90
CA GLU A 123 -11.91 -14.48 0.07
C GLU A 123 -12.07 -15.79 0.87
N CYS A 124 -11.69 -15.82 2.17
CA CYS A 124 -11.66 -17.05 2.97
C CYS A 124 -12.60 -17.06 4.19
N TRP A 125 -13.24 -15.95 4.55
CA TRP A 125 -14.00 -15.84 5.81
C TRP A 125 -15.02 -16.95 6.02
N ASN A 126 -15.78 -17.26 4.97
CA ASN A 126 -16.86 -18.25 5.01
C ASN A 126 -16.36 -19.70 5.09
N THR A 127 -15.08 -19.96 4.77
CA THR A 127 -14.48 -21.29 4.87
C THR A 127 -13.84 -21.55 6.24
N LEU A 128 -13.69 -20.51 7.08
CA LEU A 128 -13.09 -20.61 8.40
C LEU A 128 -14.09 -21.17 9.43
N SER A 129 -13.58 -21.90 10.42
CA SER A 129 -14.39 -22.35 11.55
C SER A 129 -14.88 -21.16 12.38
N ARG A 130 -16.02 -21.32 13.08
CA ARG A 130 -16.54 -20.29 14.00
C ARG A 130 -15.53 -19.90 15.08
N ASP A 131 -14.72 -20.84 15.56
CA ASP A 131 -13.70 -20.56 16.56
C ASP A 131 -12.55 -19.74 15.98
N THR A 132 -12.15 -20.02 14.74
CA THR A 132 -11.14 -19.22 14.02
C THR A 132 -11.66 -17.80 13.75
N GLN A 133 -12.90 -17.67 13.28
CA GLN A 133 -13.54 -16.36 13.08
C GLN A 133 -13.57 -15.53 14.38
N ARG A 134 -13.92 -16.16 15.52
CA ARG A 134 -13.91 -15.51 16.83
C ARG A 134 -12.51 -15.00 17.21
N LYS A 135 -11.47 -15.82 16.99
CA LYS A 135 -10.08 -15.45 17.26
C LYS A 135 -9.63 -14.27 16.39
N ILE A 136 -9.95 -14.28 15.10
CA ILE A 136 -9.63 -13.18 14.18
C ILE A 136 -10.35 -11.90 14.61
N ALA A 137 -11.63 -11.98 14.96
CA ALA A 137 -12.39 -10.82 15.42
C ALA A 137 -11.78 -10.22 16.72
N ALA A 138 -11.36 -11.07 17.66
CA ALA A 138 -10.66 -10.64 18.87
C ALA A 138 -9.33 -9.95 18.54
N GLN A 139 -8.52 -10.54 17.66
CA GLN A 139 -7.26 -9.96 17.21
C GLN A 139 -7.45 -8.58 16.56
N VAL A 140 -8.45 -8.43 15.69
CA VAL A 140 -8.76 -7.12 15.06
C VAL A 140 -9.16 -6.09 16.12
N ALA A 141 -9.95 -6.48 17.11
CA ALA A 141 -10.34 -5.60 18.20
C ALA A 141 -9.12 -5.15 19.03
N GLU A 142 -8.19 -6.06 19.34
CA GLU A 142 -6.93 -5.75 20.03
C GLU A 142 -6.08 -4.76 19.23
N MET A 143 -5.94 -4.94 17.91
CA MET A 143 -5.20 -4.01 17.05
C MET A 143 -5.84 -2.61 17.04
N ILE A 144 -7.17 -2.52 17.04
CA ILE A 144 -7.87 -1.22 17.14
C ILE A 144 -7.60 -0.57 18.50
N GLN A 145 -7.69 -1.34 19.59
CA GLN A 145 -7.41 -0.84 20.94
C GLN A 145 -5.97 -0.35 21.09
N GLU A 146 -5.01 -1.00 20.42
CA GLU A 146 -3.61 -0.58 20.42
C GLU A 146 -3.39 0.74 19.66
N MET A 147 -4.13 0.98 18.57
CA MET A 147 -4.02 2.23 17.80
C MET A 147 -4.73 3.43 18.43
N GLN A 148 -5.85 3.20 19.13
CA GLN A 148 -6.67 4.26 19.70
C GLN A 148 -5.95 5.27 20.63
N PRO A 149 -5.04 4.86 21.53
CA PRO A 149 -4.38 5.80 22.44
C PRO A 149 -3.24 6.58 21.80
N ILE A 150 -2.92 6.36 20.51
CA ILE A 150 -1.81 7.07 19.85
C ILE A 150 -2.19 8.54 19.65
N GLU A 151 -1.53 9.41 20.43
CA GLU A 151 -1.70 10.86 20.29
C GLU A 151 -1.05 11.38 19.00
N LEU A 152 -1.83 12.12 18.21
CA LEU A 152 -1.36 12.82 17.02
C LEU A 152 -1.01 14.27 17.39
N LEU A 153 0.28 14.63 17.29
CA LEU A 153 0.77 15.98 17.61
C LEU A 153 0.12 17.09 16.75
N LYS A 154 -0.36 16.75 15.54
CA LYS A 154 -1.09 17.64 14.66
C LYS A 154 -2.21 16.84 13.99
N PRO A 155 -3.46 17.32 13.99
CA PRO A 155 -4.50 16.76 13.13
C PRO A 155 -4.01 16.78 11.67
N GLY A 156 -4.27 15.69 10.94
CA GLY A 156 -4.00 15.66 9.51
C GLY A 156 -4.78 16.77 8.78
N PRO A 157 -4.32 17.22 7.60
CA PRO A 157 -5.06 18.19 6.82
C PRO A 157 -6.46 17.65 6.51
N ILE A 158 -7.49 18.43 6.84
CA ILE A 158 -8.92 18.04 6.76
C ILE A 158 -9.31 17.57 5.33
N ARG A 159 -8.54 17.93 4.31
CA ARG A 159 -8.75 17.56 2.90
C ARG A 159 -7.69 16.64 2.29
N GLY A 160 -6.76 16.09 3.10
CA GLY A 160 -5.72 15.18 2.60
C GLY A 160 -4.70 15.82 1.66
N GLY A 161 -4.64 17.16 1.55
CA GLY A 161 -3.66 17.86 0.75
C GLY A 161 -2.25 17.80 1.36
N PRO A 162 -1.19 18.11 0.59
CA PRO A 162 0.18 18.17 1.10
C PRO A 162 0.29 19.19 2.24
N TYR A 163 1.13 18.88 3.24
CA TYR A 163 1.47 19.87 4.25
C TYR A 163 2.17 21.06 3.57
N PRO A 164 1.75 22.32 3.83
CA PRO A 164 2.52 23.46 3.38
C PRO A 164 3.93 23.39 3.99
N LYS A 165 4.93 23.61 3.15
CA LYS A 165 6.35 23.68 3.55
C LYS A 165 6.60 24.85 4.49
#